data_AF-A0A8J6SQY6-F1
#
_entry.id   AF-A0A8J6SQY6-F1
#
_cell.length_a   1.000
_cell.length_b   1.000
_cell.length_c   1.000
_cell.angle_alpha   90.00
_cell.angle_beta   90.00
_cell.angle_gamma   90.00
#
_symmetry.space_group_name_H-M   'P 1'
#
loop_
_entity.id
_entity.type
_entity.pdbx_description
1 polymer ?
#
loop_
_entity_poly.entity_id
_entity_poly.type
_entity_poly.pdbx_seq_one_letter_code
_entity_poly.pdbx_strand_id
1 'polypeptide(L)'
;MRKIELDEVAISNIKVMAALGLSVASIAAMLRENLRVQISERSLWSLKKNNPKVREAFAAGLAKAEYNIGRALYERASEGDLPSIKYFEATRLGRSEKQVQEVHHKGLPEPSESNVLVFIPDNGRGDLTCPAVQQSELPD
;
A
#
# COMPACT_ATOMS: atom_id res chain seq x y z
N MET A 1 0.15 15.86 31.52
CA MET A 1 -0.52 15.96 30.18
C MET A 1 -1.93 16.47 30.41
N ARG A 2 -2.38 17.50 29.69
CA ARG A 2 -3.79 17.95 29.77
C ARG A 2 -4.67 16.92 29.09
N LYS A 3 -5.76 16.52 29.75
CA LYS A 3 -6.78 15.65 29.18
C LYS A 3 -7.56 16.46 28.16
N ILE A 4 -7.51 16.06 26.90
CA ILE A 4 -8.31 16.69 25.84
C ILE A 4 -9.65 15.96 25.84
N GLU A 5 -10.71 16.68 26.20
CA GLU A 5 -12.07 16.17 26.10
C GLU A 5 -12.73 16.74 24.85
N LEU A 6 -13.33 15.86 24.04
CA LEU A 6 -14.04 16.23 22.83
C LEU A 6 -15.53 16.31 23.15
N ASP A 7 -16.14 17.44 22.80
CA ASP A 7 -17.57 17.64 22.85
C ASP A 7 -18.30 16.78 21.80
N GLU A 8 -19.60 16.56 21.99
CA GLU A 8 -20.44 15.75 21.11
C GLU A 8 -20.45 16.30 19.67
N VAL A 9 -20.42 17.63 19.52
CA VAL A 9 -20.33 18.29 18.21
C VAL A 9 -19.03 17.90 17.50
N ALA A 10 -17.91 17.85 18.21
CA ALA A 10 -16.63 17.46 17.64
C ALA A 10 -16.62 15.99 17.24
N ILE A 11 -17.24 15.11 18.04
CA ILE A 11 -17.37 13.68 17.73
C ILE A 11 -18.24 13.46 16.48
N SER A 12 -19.35 14.20 16.38
CA SER A 12 -20.22 14.16 15.19
C SER A 12 -19.46 14.60 13.93
N ASN A 13 -18.68 15.68 14.03
CA ASN A 13 -17.87 16.17 12.92
C ASN A 13 -16.76 15.18 12.52
N ILE A 14 -16.14 14.48 13.47
CA ILE A 14 -15.20 13.39 13.16
C ILE A 14 -15.87 12.30 12.31
N LYS A 15 -17.10 11.89 12.68
CA LYS A 15 -17.86 10.90 11.90
C LYS A 15 -18.13 11.38 10.48
N VAL A 16 -18.55 12.63 10.31
CA VAL A 16 -18.82 13.23 8.99
C VAL A 16 -17.55 13.28 8.14
N MET A 17 -16.44 13.79 8.69
CA MET A 17 -15.18 13.89 7.95
C MET A 17 -14.59 12.51 7.62
N ALA A 18 -14.71 11.53 8.51
CA ALA A 18 -14.32 10.15 8.22
C ALA A 18 -15.20 9.54 7.11
N ALA A 19 -16.49 9.88 7.05
CA ALA A 19 -17.38 9.45 5.95
C ALA A 19 -17.05 10.08 4.59
N LEU A 20 -16.33 11.19 4.58
CA LEU A 20 -15.78 11.82 3.38
C LEU A 20 -14.40 11.24 3.01
N GLY A 21 -13.87 10.29 3.78
CA GLY A 21 -12.57 9.66 3.54
C GLY A 21 -11.37 10.54 3.92
N LEU A 22 -11.53 11.57 4.76
CA LEU A 22 -10.41 12.40 5.18
C LEU A 22 -9.42 11.62 6.05
N SER A 23 -8.13 11.93 5.87
CA SER A 23 -7.06 11.40 6.72
C SER A 23 -7.17 11.92 8.16
N VAL A 24 -6.57 11.20 9.12
CA VAL A 24 -6.54 11.63 10.53
C VAL A 24 -5.85 13.00 10.68
N ALA A 25 -4.79 13.25 9.91
CA ALA A 25 -4.10 14.54 9.87
C ALA A 25 -5.04 15.68 9.42
N SER A 26 -5.78 15.45 8.33
CA SER A 26 -6.75 16.42 7.81
C SER A 26 -7.90 16.66 8.79
N ILE A 27 -8.42 15.62 9.42
CA ILE A 27 -9.46 15.74 10.45
C ILE A 27 -8.95 16.56 11.64
N ALA A 28 -7.73 16.30 12.12
CA ALA A 28 -7.14 17.06 13.21
C ALA A 28 -6.96 18.55 12.85
N ALA A 29 -6.55 18.84 11.61
CA ALA A 29 -6.44 20.22 11.12
C ALA A 29 -7.82 20.91 11.07
N MET A 30 -8.83 20.24 10.51
CA MET A 30 -10.20 20.76 10.41
C MET A 30 -10.84 21.02 11.78
N LEU A 31 -10.59 20.15 12.77
CA LEU A 31 -11.07 20.36 14.14
C LEU A 31 -10.41 21.59 14.80
N ARG A 32 -9.12 21.84 14.48
CA ARG A 32 -8.38 22.99 14.98
C ARG A 32 -8.90 24.30 14.39
N GLU A 33 -9.15 24.32 13.08
CA GLU A 33 -9.60 25.50 12.37
C GLU A 33 -11.07 25.83 12.67
N ASN A 34 -11.97 24.85 12.57
CA ASN A 34 -13.41 25.10 12.62
C ASN A 34 -14.00 25.10 14.03
N LEU A 35 -13.47 24.28 14.94
CA LEU A 35 -14.00 24.16 16.31
C LEU A 35 -13.06 24.73 17.38
N ARG A 36 -11.96 25.38 16.98
CA ARG A 36 -10.92 25.92 17.88
C ARG A 36 -10.40 24.89 18.88
N VAL A 37 -10.52 23.59 18.57
CA VAL A 37 -10.03 22.51 19.41
C VAL A 37 -8.54 22.33 19.13
N GLN A 38 -7.69 22.64 20.11
CA GLN A 38 -6.25 22.47 19.98
C GLN A 38 -5.84 20.99 20.06
N ILE A 39 -6.07 20.26 18.97
CA ILE A 39 -5.71 18.86 18.83
C ILE A 39 -4.63 18.67 17.77
N SER A 40 -3.59 17.91 18.14
CA SER A 40 -2.58 17.44 17.20
C SER A 40 -3.02 16.11 16.58
N GLU A 41 -2.46 15.75 15.43
CA GLU A 41 -2.70 14.45 14.81
C GLU A 41 -2.38 13.30 15.78
N ARG A 42 -1.23 13.36 16.46
CA ARG A 42 -0.81 12.36 17.45
C ARG A 42 -1.81 12.24 18.61
N SER A 43 -2.34 13.37 19.08
CA SER A 43 -3.36 13.40 20.12
C SER A 43 -4.66 12.75 19.64
N LEU A 44 -5.08 13.01 18.39
CA LEU A 44 -6.27 12.41 17.80
C LEU A 44 -6.12 10.90 17.61
N TRP A 45 -4.94 10.42 17.21
CA TRP A 45 -4.64 8.99 17.19
C TRP A 45 -4.76 8.34 18.57
N SER A 46 -4.21 8.99 19.60
CA SER A 46 -4.33 8.52 20.98
C SER A 46 -5.79 8.50 21.44
N LEU A 47 -6.57 9.54 21.14
CA LEU A 47 -8.00 9.59 21.47
C LEU A 47 -8.78 8.51 20.71
N LYS A 48 -8.51 8.28 19.43
CA LYS A 48 -9.13 7.19 18.66
C LYS A 48 -8.84 5.81 19.27
N LYS A 49 -7.65 5.62 19.85
CA LYS A 49 -7.28 4.35 20.51
C LYS A 49 -7.94 4.20 21.88
N ASN A 50 -7.99 5.29 22.66
CA ASN A 50 -8.32 5.24 24.09
C ASN A 50 -9.77 5.64 24.42
N ASN A 51 -10.47 6.35 23.52
CA ASN A 51 -11.85 6.79 23.72
C ASN A 51 -12.80 6.01 22.79
N PRO A 52 -13.71 5.17 23.33
CA PRO A 52 -14.60 4.34 22.52
C PRO A 52 -15.54 5.15 21.65
N LYS A 53 -16.06 6.29 22.11
CA LYS A 53 -16.96 7.16 21.33
C LYS A 53 -16.28 7.69 20.07
N VAL A 54 -15.02 8.11 20.21
CA VAL A 54 -14.21 8.60 19.07
C VAL A 54 -13.93 7.46 18.10
N ARG A 55 -13.57 6.28 18.62
CA ARG A 55 -13.32 5.08 17.81
C ARG A 55 -14.56 4.68 17.01
N GLU A 56 -15.73 4.67 17.63
CA GLU A 56 -17.02 4.36 17.00
C GLU A 56 -17.39 5.41 15.95
N ALA A 57 -17.16 6.69 16.22
CA ALA A 57 -17.38 7.75 15.22
C ALA A 57 -16.52 7.54 13.97
N PHE A 58 -15.24 7.19 14.13
CA PHE A 58 -14.36 6.85 13.00
C PHE A 58 -14.86 5.61 12.27
N ALA A 59 -15.21 4.53 12.97
CA ALA A 59 -15.67 3.30 12.36
C ALA A 59 -16.97 3.50 11.57
N ALA A 60 -17.95 4.20 12.15
CA ALA A 60 -19.20 4.52 11.51
C ALA A 60 -19.02 5.45 10.30
N GLY A 61 -18.08 6.40 10.39
CA GLY A 61 -17.71 7.24 9.26
C GLY A 61 -17.12 6.42 8.11
N LEU A 62 -16.11 5.60 8.40
CA LEU A 62 -15.46 4.74 7.39
C LEU A 62 -16.45 3.77 6.72
N ALA A 63 -17.32 3.11 7.49
CA ALA A 63 -18.36 2.25 6.92
C ALA A 63 -19.30 3.01 5.97
N LYS A 64 -19.63 4.28 6.29
CA LYS A 64 -20.41 5.14 5.41
C LYS A 64 -19.64 5.53 4.14
N ALA A 65 -18.34 5.79 4.25
CA ALA A 65 -17.49 6.06 3.10
C ALA A 65 -17.44 4.86 2.15
N GLU A 66 -17.23 3.65 2.69
CA GLU A 66 -17.23 2.40 1.94
C GLU A 66 -18.56 2.16 1.23
N TYR A 67 -19.68 2.37 1.94
CA TYR A 67 -21.01 2.26 1.35
C TYR A 67 -21.20 3.25 0.20
N ASN A 68 -20.82 4.52 0.38
CA ASN A 68 -20.96 5.55 -0.65
C ASN A 68 -20.13 5.22 -1.90
N ILE A 69 -18.90 4.73 -1.70
CA ILE A 69 -18.03 4.27 -2.79
C ILE A 69 -18.67 3.08 -3.51
N GLY A 70 -19.11 2.07 -2.77
CA GLY A 70 -19.76 0.89 -3.34
C GLY A 70 -21.01 1.24 -4.14
N ARG A 71 -21.83 2.17 -3.63
CA ARG A 71 -22.99 2.69 -4.33
C ARG A 71 -22.61 3.42 -5.63
N ALA A 72 -21.65 4.33 -5.58
CA ALA A 72 -21.21 5.06 -6.76
C ALA A 72 -20.65 4.13 -7.85
N LEU A 73 -19.94 3.07 -7.46
CA LEU A 73 -19.45 2.06 -8.38
C LEU A 73 -20.58 1.20 -8.97
N TYR A 74 -21.59 0.86 -8.17
CA TYR A 74 -22.77 0.16 -8.66
C TYR A 74 -23.54 0.99 -9.68
N GLU A 75 -23.75 2.27 -9.41
CA GLU A 75 -24.39 3.21 -10.34
C GLU A 75 -23.58 3.27 -11.66
N ARG A 76 -22.26 3.46 -11.60
CA ARG A 76 -21.39 3.42 -12.79
C ARG A 76 -21.41 2.08 -13.52
N ALA A 77 -21.51 0.97 -12.79
CA ALA A 77 -21.64 -0.36 -13.37
C ALA A 77 -22.95 -0.52 -14.14
N SER A 78 -24.05 0.00 -13.60
CA SER A 78 -25.36 -0.01 -14.26
C SER A 78 -25.38 0.85 -15.53
N GLU A 79 -24.52 1.87 -15.60
CA GLU A 79 -24.31 2.72 -16.78
C GLU A 79 -23.31 2.12 -17.80
N GLY A 80 -22.67 0.99 -17.48
CA GLY A 80 -21.73 0.30 -18.36
C GLY A 80 -20.27 0.78 -18.27
N ASP A 81 -19.91 1.61 -17.28
CA ASP A 81 -18.53 2.08 -17.07
C ASP A 81 -17.67 1.03 -16.34
N LEU A 82 -17.30 -0.01 -17.08
CA LEU A 82 -16.37 -1.06 -16.65
C LEU A 82 -14.97 -0.55 -16.26
N PRO A 83 -14.37 0.46 -16.94
CA PRO A 83 -13.08 1.02 -16.55
C PRO A 83 -13.03 1.54 -15.10
N SER A 84 -14.05 2.28 -14.66
CA SER A 84 -14.11 2.80 -13.27
C SER A 84 -14.10 1.69 -12.22
N ILE A 85 -14.79 0.58 -12.49
CA ILE A 85 -14.85 -0.58 -11.59
C ILE A 85 -13.48 -1.26 -11.52
N LYS A 86 -12.84 -1.50 -12.67
CA LYS A 86 -11.50 -2.12 -12.75
C LYS A 86 -10.48 -1.28 -12.01
N TYR A 87 -10.49 0.03 -12.21
CA TYR A 87 -9.59 0.95 -11.51
C TYR A 87 -9.79 0.89 -9.99
N PHE A 88 -11.03 0.91 -9.52
CA PHE A 88 -11.30 0.82 -8.09
C PHE A 88 -10.84 -0.51 -7.48
N GLU A 89 -11.17 -1.65 -8.08
CA GLU A 89 -10.72 -2.96 -7.58
C GLU A 89 -9.19 -3.11 -7.66
N ALA A 90 -8.54 -2.53 -8.67
CA ALA A 90 -7.09 -2.52 -8.80
C ALA A 90 -6.40 -1.68 -7.72
N THR A 91 -7.07 -0.64 -7.20
CA THR A 91 -6.50 0.30 -6.21
C THR A 91 -6.97 0.06 -4.78
N ARG A 92 -8.07 -0.68 -4.58
CA ARG A 92 -8.55 -1.13 -3.28
C ARG A 92 -7.44 -1.97 -2.64
N LEU A 93 -6.97 -1.56 -1.46
CA LEU A 93 -5.81 -2.11 -0.71
C LEU A 93 -4.42 -1.49 -1.03
N GLY A 94 -4.36 -0.29 -1.62
CA GLY A 94 -3.10 0.42 -1.79
C GLY A 94 -2.17 -0.21 -2.83
N ARG A 95 -2.73 -1.05 -3.71
CA ARG A 95 -2.07 -1.52 -4.91
C ARG A 95 -2.05 -0.35 -5.90
N SER A 96 -0.88 0.24 -6.11
CA SER A 96 -0.70 1.14 -7.25
C SER A 96 -0.54 0.29 -8.51
N GLU A 97 -0.93 0.83 -9.67
CA GLU A 97 -0.45 0.33 -10.95
C GLU A 97 1.08 0.51 -10.97
N LYS A 98 1.83 -0.44 -10.39
CA LYS A 98 3.19 -0.66 -10.84
C LYS A 98 3.03 -1.16 -12.26
N GLN A 99 3.34 -0.30 -13.23
CA GLN A 99 3.65 -0.75 -14.58
C GLN A 99 4.65 -1.90 -14.43
N VAL A 100 4.20 -3.12 -14.69
CA VAL A 100 5.11 -4.23 -14.94
C VAL A 100 5.69 -3.92 -16.30
N GLN A 101 6.79 -3.15 -16.34
CA GLN A 101 7.62 -3.07 -17.52
C GLN A 101 8.25 -4.44 -17.69
N GLU A 102 7.71 -5.24 -18.60
CA GLU A 102 8.45 -6.37 -19.16
C GLU A 102 9.68 -5.79 -19.87
N VAL A 103 10.83 -5.87 -19.21
CA VAL A 103 12.11 -5.56 -19.83
C VAL A 103 12.39 -6.69 -20.82
N HIS A 104 11.96 -6.52 -22.06
CA HIS A 104 12.48 -7.34 -23.15
C HIS A 104 13.97 -7.04 -23.30
N HIS A 105 14.83 -7.89 -22.76
CA HIS A 105 16.23 -7.94 -23.14
C HIS A 105 16.29 -8.27 -24.64
N LYS A 106 16.36 -7.23 -25.48
CA LYS A 106 16.71 -7.39 -26.89
C LYS A 106 18.14 -7.94 -26.96
N GLY A 107 18.27 -9.03 -27.71
CA GLY A 107 19.45 -9.88 -27.86
C GLY A 107 20.82 -9.23 -27.65
N LEU A 108 21.60 -9.84 -26.77
CA LEU A 108 23.06 -9.74 -26.81
C LEU A 108 23.54 -10.42 -28.10
N PRO A 109 24.36 -9.78 -28.95
CA PRO A 109 25.09 -10.49 -29.98
C PRO A 109 26.05 -11.48 -29.32
N GLU A 110 26.19 -12.66 -29.91
CA GLU A 110 27.05 -13.74 -29.40
C GLU A 110 28.46 -13.24 -29.09
N PRO A 111 29.03 -13.57 -27.91
CA PRO A 111 30.37 -13.14 -27.57
C PRO A 111 31.40 -13.93 -28.37
N SER A 112 31.95 -13.31 -29.42
CA SER A 112 33.23 -13.70 -29.99
C SER A 112 34.30 -13.66 -28.89
N GLU A 113 35.07 -14.73 -28.80
CA GLU A 113 36.16 -15.00 -27.88
C GLU A 113 36.88 -13.73 -27.38
N SER A 114 36.72 -13.42 -26.10
CA SER A 114 37.62 -12.50 -25.40
C SER A 114 38.15 -13.21 -24.16
N ASN A 115 39.45 -13.49 -24.20
CA ASN A 115 40.22 -14.13 -23.13
C ASN A 115 40.12 -13.29 -21.86
N VAL A 116 39.25 -13.69 -20.94
CA VAL A 116 39.22 -13.14 -19.58
C VAL A 116 40.26 -13.88 -18.76
N LEU A 117 41.39 -13.22 -18.51
CA LEU A 117 42.44 -13.72 -17.63
C LEU A 117 41.97 -13.52 -16.17
N VAL A 118 41.33 -14.54 -15.61
CA VAL A 118 40.83 -14.52 -14.23
C VAL A 118 42.01 -14.76 -13.29
N PHE A 119 42.45 -13.72 -12.58
CA PHE A 119 43.38 -13.86 -11.48
C PHE A 119 42.61 -14.29 -10.22
N ILE A 120 42.76 -15.56 -9.85
CA ILE A 120 42.21 -16.11 -8.60
C ILE A 120 43.34 -16.10 -7.56
N PRO A 121 43.29 -15.25 -6.53
CA PRO A 121 44.26 -15.33 -5.45
C PRO A 121 44.05 -16.60 -4.63
N ASP A 122 45.14 -17.32 -4.38
CA ASP A 122 45.17 -18.58 -3.64
C ASP A 122 44.85 -18.35 -2.17
N ASN A 123 43.63 -18.71 -1.76
CA ASN A 123 43.16 -18.55 -0.38
C ASN A 123 43.33 -19.82 0.46
N GLY A 124 44.25 -20.72 0.09
CA GLY A 124 44.73 -21.81 0.96
C GLY A 124 43.65 -22.77 1.46
N ARG A 125 42.48 -22.82 0.82
CA ARG A 125 41.41 -23.78 1.12
C ARG A 125 41.48 -24.91 0.11
N GLY A 126 42.31 -25.90 0.44
CA GLY A 126 42.36 -27.18 -0.23
C GLY A 126 41.02 -27.92 -0.15
N ASP A 127 40.74 -28.62 -1.25
CA ASP A 127 39.83 -29.74 -1.45
C ASP A 127 38.35 -29.57 -1.14
N LEU A 128 37.54 -29.84 -2.17
CA LEU A 128 36.56 -30.94 -2.20
C LEU A 128 35.96 -31.01 -3.62
N THR A 129 36.61 -31.79 -4.49
CA THR A 129 36.06 -32.18 -5.78
C THR A 129 34.94 -33.21 -5.58
N CYS A 130 33.73 -32.90 -6.02
CA CYS A 130 32.69 -33.88 -6.28
C CYS A 130 32.67 -34.18 -7.80
N PRO A 131 33.07 -35.37 -8.27
CA PRO A 131 32.94 -35.70 -9.68
C PRO A 131 31.47 -36.04 -10.01
N ALA A 132 30.84 -35.23 -10.86
CA ALA A 132 29.54 -35.55 -11.42
C ALA A 132 29.70 -36.57 -12.57
N VAL A 133 29.20 -37.77 -12.30
CA VAL A 133 28.61 -38.79 -13.17
C VAL A 133 28.62 -38.49 -14.68
N GLN A 134 29.41 -39.25 -15.44
CA GLN A 134 29.25 -39.39 -16.89
C GLN A 134 27.99 -40.23 -17.17
N GLN A 135 27.01 -39.68 -17.89
CA GLN A 135 25.98 -40.46 -18.55
C GLN A 135 26.31 -40.61 -20.03
N SER A 136 26.26 -41.88 -20.41
CA SER A 136 26.50 -42.57 -21.67
C SER A 136 25.40 -42.37 -22.71
N GLU A 137 25.81 -42.50 -23.99
CA GLU A 137 25.05 -43.02 -25.16
C GLU A 137 23.95 -42.12 -25.77
N LEU A 138 23.73 -42.02 -27.09
CA LEU A 138 24.34 -42.47 -28.38
C LEU A 138 23.48 -41.77 -29.47
N PRO A 139 24.00 -41.35 -30.64
CA PRO A 139 23.15 -40.96 -31.77
C PRO A 139 22.78 -42.17 -32.66
N ASP A 140 21.63 -42.07 -33.32
CA ASP A 140 21.01 -43.05 -34.25
C ASP A 140 21.92 -43.54 -35.39
#